data_AF-A0A7X8M9I3-F1
#
_entry.id   AF-A0A7X8M9I3-F1
#
_cell.length_a   1.000
_cell.length_b   1.000
_cell.length_c   1.000
_cell.angle_alpha   90.00
_cell.angle_beta   90.00
_cell.angle_gamma   90.00
#
_symmetry.space_group_name_H-M   'P 1'
#
loop_
_entity.id
_entity.type
_entity.pdbx_description
1 polymer ?
#
loop_
_entity_poly.entity_id
_entity_poly.type
_entity_poly.pdbx_seq_one_letter_code
_entity_poly.pdbx_strand_id
1 'polypeptide(L)'
;IAKIILHNPPDARGFVRLPLCPAEKPLPAWSYYDEGPGSPTWVENAAVEVHIKYPNAQAMAVRFTPLCFATSCLSLFETPVLFQDIETT
;
A
#
# COMPACT_ATOMS: atom_id res chain seq x y z
N ILE A 1 12.66 12.18 -15.12
CA ILE A 1 12.40 10.91 -14.42
C ILE A 1 12.19 11.21 -12.95
N ALA A 2 11.12 10.66 -12.34
CA ALA A 2 10.83 10.84 -10.92
C ALA A 2 11.90 10.13 -10.06
N LYS A 3 12.27 10.73 -8.93
CA LYS A 3 13.27 10.17 -8.00
C LYS A 3 12.67 10.00 -6.61
N ILE A 4 12.96 8.87 -5.97
CA ILE A 4 12.71 8.69 -4.55
C ILE A 4 13.81 9.42 -3.77
N ILE A 5 13.40 10.23 -2.80
CA ILE A 5 14.30 10.88 -1.85
C ILE A 5 14.37 9.99 -0.60
N LEU A 6 15.58 9.55 -0.28
CA LEU A 6 15.84 8.78 0.93
C LEU A 6 16.37 9.73 2.01
N HIS A 7 15.77 9.66 3.19
CA HIS A 7 16.24 10.40 4.37
C HIS A 7 17.49 9.76 4.99
N ASN A 8 17.63 8.45 4.84
CA ASN A 8 18.78 7.68 5.32
C ASN A 8 19.42 6.91 4.16
N PRO A 9 20.75 6.73 4.16
CA PRO A 9 21.40 5.87 3.19
C PRO A 9 21.00 4.41 3.39
N PRO A 10 21.13 3.55 2.36
CA PRO A 10 21.01 2.10 2.52
C PRO A 10 21.98 1.55 3.58
N ASP A 11 21.60 0.48 4.25
CA ASP A 11 22.47 -0.23 5.19
C ASP A 11 23.64 -0.94 4.46
N ALA A 12 24.54 -1.58 5.21
CA ALA A 12 25.70 -2.29 4.64
C ALA A 12 25.33 -3.42 3.66
N ARG A 13 24.07 -3.85 3.62
CA ARG A 13 23.54 -4.87 2.71
C ARG A 13 22.68 -4.27 1.60
N GLY A 14 22.57 -2.94 1.54
CA GLY A 14 21.79 -2.22 0.53
C GLY A 14 20.30 -2.08 0.86
N PHE A 15 19.84 -2.42 2.07
CA PHE A 15 18.44 -2.24 2.46
C PHE A 15 18.17 -0.81 2.93
N VAL A 16 17.01 -0.28 2.54
CA VAL A 16 16.51 1.02 2.98
C VAL A 16 15.38 0.80 3.98
N ARG A 17 15.44 1.51 5.11
CA ARG A 17 14.32 1.58 6.06
C ARG A 17 13.45 2.79 5.74
N LEU A 18 12.19 2.54 5.43
CA LEU A 18 11.20 3.56 5.13
C LEU A 18 10.21 3.66 6.30
N PRO A 19 9.74 4.87 6.66
CA PRO A 19 8.73 5.02 7.70
C PRO A 19 7.40 4.42 7.24
N LEU A 20 6.64 3.85 8.17
CA LEU A 20 5.28 3.41 7.91
C LEU A 20 4.40 4.63 7.59
N CYS A 21 3.33 4.41 6.82
CA CYS A 21 2.31 5.44 6.66
C CYS A 21 1.65 5.74 8.01
N PRO A 22 1.48 7.01 8.39
CA PRO A 22 0.82 7.38 9.64
C PRO A 22 -0.64 6.92 9.66
N ALA A 23 -1.12 6.43 10.81
CA ALA A 23 -2.51 6.00 10.96
C ALA A 23 -3.49 7.18 10.83
N GLU A 24 -3.06 8.39 11.20
CA GLU A 24 -3.80 9.64 11.05
C GLU A 24 -3.91 10.15 9.60
N LYS A 25 -3.24 9.50 8.64
CA LYS A 25 -3.39 9.75 7.20
C LYS A 25 -4.16 8.60 6.56
N PRO A 26 -5.51 8.58 6.69
CA PRO A 26 -6.31 7.53 6.09
C PRO A 26 -6.19 7.55 4.56
N LEU A 27 -6.53 6.43 3.94
CA LEU A 27 -6.66 6.38 2.49
C LEU A 27 -7.71 7.41 2.02
N PRO A 28 -7.55 7.99 0.82
CA PRO A 28 -8.58 8.82 0.23
C PRO A 28 -9.91 8.07 0.16
N ALA A 29 -11.03 8.78 0.29
CA ALA A 29 -12.37 8.17 0.28
C ALA A 29 -12.72 7.44 -1.05
N TRP A 30 -11.99 7.73 -2.12
CA TRP A 30 -12.14 7.03 -3.41
C TRP A 30 -11.29 5.75 -3.52
N SER A 31 -10.45 5.44 -2.53
CA SER A 31 -9.63 4.24 -2.52
C SER A 31 -10.49 3.01 -2.32
N TYR A 32 -10.41 2.05 -3.26
CA TYR A 32 -11.08 0.76 -3.17
C TYR A 32 -10.31 -0.26 -2.32
N TYR A 33 -9.07 0.04 -1.93
CA TYR A 33 -8.27 -0.84 -1.08
C TYR A 33 -8.67 -0.67 0.37
N ASP A 34 -8.99 -1.79 1.01
CA ASP A 34 -9.16 -1.85 2.45
C ASP A 34 -7.82 -2.16 3.12
N GLU A 35 -7.35 -1.26 3.98
CA GLU A 35 -6.06 -1.35 4.65
C GLU A 35 -6.25 -1.28 6.16
N GLY A 36 -5.46 -2.06 6.89
CA GLY A 36 -5.38 -2.00 8.35
C GLY A 36 -5.82 -3.29 9.03
N PRO A 37 -5.59 -3.39 10.35
CA PRO A 37 -5.93 -4.59 11.11
C PRO A 37 -7.40 -4.99 10.92
N GLY A 38 -7.62 -6.18 10.37
CA GLY A 38 -8.95 -6.73 10.10
C GLY A 38 -9.38 -6.74 8.62
N SER A 39 -8.68 -6.01 7.73
CA SER A 39 -8.93 -6.14 6.29
C SER A 39 -8.45 -7.52 5.78
N PRO A 40 -9.23 -8.19 4.90
CA PRO A 40 -8.85 -9.49 4.32
C PRO A 40 -7.50 -9.49 3.58
N THR A 41 -7.05 -8.33 3.10
CA THR A 41 -5.81 -8.19 2.31
C THR A 41 -4.68 -7.55 3.10
N TRP A 42 -4.93 -7.25 4.38
CA TRP A 42 -4.01 -6.51 5.21
C TRP A 42 -2.71 -7.28 5.41
N VAL A 43 -1.62 -6.60 5.06
CA VAL A 43 -0.27 -7.04 5.42
C VAL A 43 0.27 -6.00 6.41
N GLU A 44 0.56 -6.47 7.61
CA GLU A 44 1.14 -5.64 8.66
C GLU A 44 2.45 -5.00 8.14
N ASN A 45 2.63 -3.70 8.41
CA ASN A 45 3.81 -2.92 8.03
C ASN A 45 4.08 -2.82 6.52
N ALA A 46 3.09 -3.07 5.65
CA ALA A 46 3.28 -3.01 4.20
C ALA A 46 3.31 -1.58 3.64
N ALA A 47 2.42 -0.69 4.10
CA ALA A 47 2.33 0.67 3.58
C ALA A 47 3.39 1.58 4.20
N VAL A 48 4.26 2.12 3.36
CA VAL A 48 5.35 3.05 3.75
C VAL A 48 5.19 4.41 3.09
N GLU A 49 5.68 5.46 3.74
CA GLU A 49 5.70 6.81 3.17
C GLU A 49 7.06 7.05 2.48
N VAL A 50 7.02 7.44 1.20
CA VAL A 50 8.20 7.80 0.42
C VAL A 50 8.06 9.20 -0.15
N HIS A 51 9.16 9.93 -0.26
CA HIS A 51 9.15 11.26 -0.87
C HIS A 51 9.56 11.16 -2.33
N ILE A 52 8.68 11.52 -3.27
CA ILE A 52 8.96 11.51 -4.71
C ILE A 52 9.17 12.93 -5.21
N LYS A 53 10.25 13.14 -5.99
CA LYS A 53 10.51 14.39 -6.71
C LYS A 53 10.39 14.18 -8.21
N TYR A 54 9.42 14.85 -8.83
CA TYR A 54 9.28 14.92 -10.27
C TYR A 54 10.19 16.01 -10.87
N PRO A 55 10.55 15.94 -12.17
CA PRO A 55 11.28 17.01 -12.84
C PRO A 55 10.53 18.33 -12.69
N ASN A 56 11.22 19.37 -12.20
CA ASN A 56 10.69 20.73 -11.99
C ASN A 56 9.56 20.86 -10.93
N ALA A 57 9.33 19.83 -10.11
CA ALA A 57 8.35 19.90 -9.03
C ALA A 57 9.01 19.83 -7.64
N GLN A 58 8.27 20.30 -6.63
CA GLN A 58 8.59 20.05 -5.24
C GLN A 58 8.48 18.54 -4.93
N ALA A 59 9.27 18.07 -3.97
CA ALA A 59 9.11 16.73 -3.44
C ALA A 59 7.76 16.60 -2.74
N MET A 60 7.09 15.46 -2.93
CA MET A 60 5.81 15.14 -2.30
C MET A 60 5.90 13.81 -1.57
N ALA A 61 5.32 13.77 -0.36
CA ALA A 61 5.13 12.52 0.37
C ALA A 61 4.02 11.71 -0.31
N VAL A 62 4.30 10.44 -0.62
CA VAL A 62 3.34 9.52 -1.22
C VAL A 62 3.31 8.21 -0.43
N ARG A 63 2.13 7.60 -0.38
CA ARG A 63 1.96 6.23 0.09
C ARG A 63 2.51 5.28 -0.96
N PHE A 64 3.44 4.43 -0.55
CA PHE A 64 3.96 3.34 -1.37
C PHE A 64 3.62 2.02 -0.69
N THR A 65 2.86 1.19 -1.39
CA THR A 65 2.54 -0.18 -1.00
C THR A 65 3.27 -1.13 -1.93
N PRO A 66 4.14 -2.03 -1.43
CA PRO A 66 4.87 -2.96 -2.27
C PRO A 66 3.91 -3.87 -3.04
N LEU A 67 4.34 -4.34 -4.21
CA LEU A 67 3.51 -5.10 -5.16
C LEU A 67 2.79 -6.29 -4.51
N CYS A 68 3.39 -6.94 -3.50
CA CYS A 68 2.76 -8.04 -2.76
C CYS A 68 1.41 -7.66 -2.11
N PHE A 69 1.23 -6.41 -1.67
CA PHE A 69 -0.06 -5.91 -1.18
C PHE A 69 -1.05 -5.69 -2.33
N ALA A 70 -0.61 -5.17 -3.47
CA ALA A 70 -1.47 -5.08 -4.64
C ALA A 70 -1.89 -6.47 -5.13
N THR A 71 -0.98 -7.45 -5.11
CA THR A 71 -1.29 -8.83 -5.48
C THR A 71 -2.24 -9.50 -4.48
N SER A 72 -2.11 -9.25 -3.17
CA SER A 72 -3.08 -9.79 -2.19
C SER A 72 -4.48 -9.19 -2.41
N CYS A 73 -4.56 -7.89 -2.67
CA CYS A 73 -5.81 -7.23 -3.07
C CYS A 73 -6.39 -7.80 -4.37
N LEU A 74 -5.54 -8.04 -5.38
CA LEU A 74 -5.96 -8.58 -6.68
C LEU A 74 -6.41 -10.05 -6.59
N SER A 75 -5.75 -10.86 -5.75
CA SER A 75 -6.12 -12.28 -5.56
C SER A 75 -7.50 -12.48 -4.93
N LEU A 76 -8.03 -11.49 -4.20
CA LEU A 76 -9.40 -11.53 -3.71
C LEU A 76 -10.45 -11.26 -4.80
N PHE A 77 -10.10 -10.58 -5.89
CA PHE A 77 -11.02 -10.46 -7.04
C PHE A 77 -11.18 -11.78 -7.81
N GLU A 78 -10.27 -12.74 -7.61
CA GLU A 78 -10.41 -14.13 -8.10
C GLU A 78 -10.93 -15.10 -7.02
N THR A 79 -11.16 -14.63 -5.80
CA THR A 79 -11.70 -15.47 -4.72
C THR A 79 -13.19 -15.72 -4.97
N PRO A 80 -13.65 -16.98 -4.99
CA PRO A 80 -15.05 -17.29 -5.32
C PRO A 80 -16.00 -16.63 -4.33
N VAL A 81 -17.02 -15.96 -4.87
CA VAL A 81 -18.13 -15.42 -4.08
C VAL A 81 -18.85 -16.61 -3.42
N LEU A 82 -18.74 -16.71 -2.09
CA LEU A 82 -19.48 -17.69 -1.32
C LEU A 82 -20.89 -17.16 -1.11
N PHE A 83 -21.86 -17.70 -1.84
CA PHE A 83 -23.26 -17.42 -1.57
C PHE A 83 -23.75 -18.36 -0.46
N GLN A 84 -24.11 -17.80 0.70
CA GLN A 84 -24.86 -18.49 1.74
C GLN A 84 -26.32 -18.07 1.66
N ASP A 85 -27.24 -18.96 2.06
CA ASP A 85 -28.70 -18.76 2.07
C ASP A 85 -29.35 -18.56 0.68
N ILE A 86 -28.94 -19.34 -0.33
CA ILE A 86 -29.62 -19.35 -1.64
C ILE A 86 -30.88 -20.23 -1.58
N GLU A 87 -32.03 -19.65 -1.94
CA GLU A 87 -33.27 -20.37 -2.22
C GLU A 87 -33.38 -20.63 -3.74
N THR A 88 -33.55 -21.88 -4.14
CA THR A 88 -33.71 -22.30 -5.55
C THR A 88 -35.13 -22.80 -5.79
N THR A 89 -35.74 -22.37 -6.91
CA THR A 89 -37.07 -22.82 -7.38
C THR A 89 -37.12 -24.27 -7.80
#